data_AF-A0A6G0YJ56-F1
#
_entry.id   AF-A0A6G0YJ56-F1
#
_cell.length_a   1.000
_cell.length_b   1.000
_cell.length_c   1.000
_cell.angle_alpha   90.00
_cell.angle_beta   90.00
_cell.angle_gamma   90.00
#
_symmetry.space_group_name_H-M   'P 1'
#
loop_
_entity.id
_entity.type
_entity.pdbx_description
1 polymer ?
#
loop_
_entity_poly.entity_id
_entity_poly.type
_entity_poly.pdbx_seq_one_letter_code
_entity_poly.pdbx_strand_id
1 'polypeptide(L)'
;MIERVQRKFLRQAAYKLKIVCPPHDYTPIQRLFSLESLTDRRHSANLTFLFNLLSSKIDSPELLSRVSFNVPSRLTRSSVPFHIPFSSSNYFLNSPII
;
A
#
# COMPACT_ATOMS: atom_id res chain seq x y z
N MET A 1 10.03 -6.16 -0.16
CA MET A 1 11.32 -6.24 0.58
C MET A 1 11.21 -5.74 2.02
N ILE A 2 10.59 -4.59 2.28
CA ILE A 2 10.54 -3.95 3.61
C ILE A 2 9.72 -4.72 4.68
N GLU A 3 8.67 -5.46 4.30
CA GLU A 3 7.89 -6.31 5.21
C GLU A 3 8.76 -7.34 5.98
N ARG A 4 9.87 -7.77 5.36
CA ARG A 4 10.82 -8.71 6.00
C ARG A 4 11.47 -8.09 7.26
N VAL A 5 11.60 -6.77 7.31
CA VAL A 5 12.13 -6.05 8.49
C VAL A 5 11.16 -6.17 9.66
N GLN A 6 9.87 -5.89 9.43
CA GLN A 6 8.82 -6.06 10.44
C GLN A 6 8.75 -7.52 10.91
N ARG A 7 8.76 -8.49 9.99
CA ARG A 7 8.75 -9.92 10.36
C ARG A 7 9.97 -10.34 11.19
N LYS A 8 11.16 -9.81 10.88
CA LYS A 8 12.38 -10.06 11.66
C LYS A 8 12.25 -9.51 13.09
N PHE A 9 11.70 -8.31 13.24
CA PHE A 9 11.39 -7.73 14.55
C PHE A 9 10.40 -8.58 15.34
N LEU A 10 9.26 -8.96 14.73
CA LEU A 10 8.22 -9.76 15.38
C LEU A 10 8.77 -11.12 15.83
N ARG A 11 9.60 -11.78 15.01
CA ARG A 11 10.30 -13.02 15.39
C ARG A 11 11.21 -12.82 16.61
N GLN A 12 11.97 -11.72 16.64
CA GLN A 12 12.86 -11.42 17.76
C GLN A 12 12.09 -11.11 19.05
N ALA A 13 10.95 -10.43 18.93
CA ALA A 13 10.06 -10.13 20.05
C ALA A 13 9.41 -11.42 20.59
N ALA A 14 8.98 -12.33 19.72
CA ALA A 14 8.41 -13.64 20.10
C ALA A 14 9.38 -14.45 20.94
N TYR A 15 10.63 -14.49 20.51
CA TYR A 15 11.71 -15.15 21.25
C TYR A 15 11.90 -14.54 22.64
N LYS A 16 11.95 -13.20 22.75
CA LYS A 16 12.15 -12.53 24.04
C LYS A 16 10.97 -12.67 24.99
N LEU A 17 9.74 -12.68 24.47
CA LEU A 17 8.50 -12.78 25.25
C LEU A 17 8.07 -14.22 25.52
N LYS A 18 8.80 -15.22 25.02
CA LYS A 18 8.47 -16.66 25.12
C LYS A 18 7.07 -16.99 24.58
N ILE A 19 6.66 -16.31 23.51
CA ILE A 19 5.37 -16.54 22.84
C ILE A 19 5.59 -17.53 21.71
N VAL A 20 4.73 -18.56 21.66
CA VAL A 20 4.71 -19.51 20.55
C VAL A 20 4.24 -18.79 19.29
N CYS A 21 5.11 -18.74 18.28
CA CYS A 21 4.83 -18.13 16.99
C CYS A 21 5.07 -19.20 15.92
N PRO A 22 4.01 -19.73 15.30
CA PRO A 22 4.15 -20.68 14.20
C PRO A 22 4.96 -20.07 13.05
N PRO A 23 5.67 -20.89 12.26
CA PRO A 23 6.33 -20.40 11.04
C PRO A 23 5.32 -19.69 10.13
N HIS A 24 5.65 -18.49 9.68
CA HIS A 24 4.78 -17.61 8.87
C HIS A 24 3.52 -17.07 9.58
N ASP A 25 3.19 -17.63 10.75
CA ASP A 25 2.21 -17.26 11.77
C ASP A 25 2.51 -16.04 12.65
N TYR A 26 2.57 -14.80 12.13
CA TYR A 26 2.95 -13.63 12.98
C TYR A 26 1.76 -12.89 13.62
N THR A 27 0.53 -13.30 13.35
CA THR A 27 -0.67 -12.59 13.83
C THR A 27 -0.78 -12.51 15.35
N PRO A 28 -0.38 -13.52 16.17
CA PRO A 28 -0.52 -13.44 17.62
C PRO A 28 0.30 -12.29 18.20
N ILE A 29 1.52 -12.10 17.69
CA ILE A 29 2.42 -11.09 18.21
C ILE A 29 2.16 -9.72 17.62
N GLN A 30 1.68 -9.66 16.37
CA GLN A 30 1.15 -8.42 15.80
C GLN A 30 0.01 -7.87 16.64
N ARG A 31 -0.95 -8.72 17.03
CA ARG A 31 -2.06 -8.32 17.90
C ARG A 31 -1.59 -7.89 19.28
N LEU A 32 -0.61 -8.60 19.86
CA LEU A 32 -0.05 -8.24 21.16
C LEU A 32 0.56 -6.83 21.16
N PHE A 33 1.26 -6.46 20.09
CA PHE A 33 1.85 -5.13 19.94
C PHE A 33 0.90 -4.11 19.30
N SER A 34 -0.35 -4.48 19.01
CA SER A 34 -1.29 -3.67 18.23
C SER A 34 -0.69 -3.15 16.91
N LEU A 35 0.14 -3.98 16.26
CA LEU A 35 0.83 -3.66 15.03
C LEU A 35 0.11 -4.27 13.83
N GLU A 36 -0.47 -3.42 12.99
CA GLU A 36 -0.92 -3.80 11.65
C GLU A 36 0.27 -4.27 10.77
N SER A 37 -0.03 -5.00 9.69
CA SER A 37 1.02 -5.34 8.74
C SER A 37 1.60 -4.07 8.11
N LEU A 38 2.88 -4.11 7.73
CA LEU A 38 3.48 -2.94 7.11
C LEU A 38 2.79 -2.62 5.77
N THR A 39 2.33 -3.67 5.08
CA THR A 39 1.55 -3.57 3.85
C THR A 39 0.25 -2.80 4.08
N ASP A 40 -0.54 -3.13 5.10
CA ASP A 40 -1.80 -2.44 5.41
C ASP A 40 -1.55 -0.97 5.76
N ARG A 41 -0.53 -0.71 6.61
CA ARG A 41 -0.16 0.65 7.00
C ARG A 41 0.26 1.50 5.81
N ARG A 42 1.03 0.93 4.87
CA ARG A 42 1.42 1.61 3.62
C ARG A 42 0.20 1.86 2.73
N HIS A 43 -0.70 0.90 2.63
CA HIS A 43 -1.92 1.06 1.86
C HIS A 43 -2.77 2.23 2.40
N SER A 44 -3.03 2.26 3.70
CA SER A 44 -3.73 3.35 4.38
C SER A 44 -3.02 4.70 4.22
N ALA A 45 -1.70 4.73 4.34
CA ALA A 45 -0.92 5.95 4.15
C ALA A 45 -0.99 6.46 2.70
N ASN A 46 -0.89 5.56 1.71
CA ASN A 46 -1.01 5.90 0.30
C ASN A 46 -2.40 6.47 -0.03
N LEU A 47 -3.47 5.85 0.47
CA LEU A 47 -4.83 6.36 0.32
C LEU A 47 -5.00 7.74 0.96
N THR A 48 -4.49 7.92 2.17
CA THR A 48 -4.54 9.20 2.89
C THR A 48 -3.78 10.28 2.14
N PHE A 49 -2.60 9.95 1.62
CA PHE A 49 -1.78 10.84 0.81
C PHE A 49 -2.51 11.27 -0.46
N LEU A 50 -3.04 10.33 -1.24
CA LEU A 50 -3.79 10.63 -2.46
C LEU A 50 -5.03 11.48 -2.15
N PHE A 51 -5.79 11.13 -1.11
CA PHE A 51 -6.96 11.91 -0.70
C PHE A 51 -6.58 13.35 -0.35
N ASN A 52 -5.52 13.54 0.41
CA ASN A 52 -5.05 14.87 0.80
C ASN A 52 -4.53 15.67 -0.41
N LEU A 53 -3.88 15.01 -1.36
CA LEU A 53 -3.43 15.63 -2.61
C LEU A 53 -4.62 16.09 -3.47
N LEU A 54 -5.63 15.24 -3.62
CA LEU A 54 -6.83 15.55 -4.41
C LEU A 54 -7.74 16.60 -3.74
N SER A 55 -7.75 16.64 -2.41
CA SER A 55 -8.57 17.59 -1.63
C SER A 55 -7.85 18.93 -1.39
N SER A 56 -6.75 19.21 -2.10
CA SER A 56 -5.92 20.41 -1.94
C SER A 56 -5.38 20.65 -0.52
N LYS A 57 -5.33 19.60 0.33
CA LYS A 57 -4.66 19.66 1.64
C LYS A 57 -3.14 19.58 1.51
N ILE A 58 -2.67 18.96 0.42
CA ILE A 58 -1.29 19.01 -0.04
C ILE A 58 -1.29 19.86 -1.30
N ASP A 59 -0.76 21.09 -1.20
CA ASP A 59 -0.66 21.99 -2.35
C ASP A 59 0.63 21.70 -3.13
N SER A 60 0.51 20.79 -4.10
CA SER A 60 1.60 20.47 -5.02
C SER A 60 1.04 20.18 -6.41
N PRO A 61 0.98 21.20 -7.29
CA PRO A 61 0.58 21.01 -8.68
C PRO A 61 1.47 20.02 -9.42
N GLU A 62 2.76 19.98 -9.09
CA GLU A 62 3.71 19.03 -9.68
C GLU A 62 3.30 17.58 -9.37
N LEU A 63 3.04 17.24 -8.12
CA LEU A 63 2.62 15.89 -7.74
C LEU A 63 1.24 15.56 -8.32
N LEU A 64 0.31 16.52 -8.30
CA LEU A 64 -1.03 16.35 -8.85
C LEU A 64 -0.98 16.07 -10.36
N SER A 65 -0.10 16.76 -11.10
CA SER A 65 0.08 16.55 -12.55
C SER A 65 0.60 15.16 -12.93
N ARG A 66 1.21 14.43 -11.98
CA ARG A 66 1.67 13.06 -12.17
C ARG A 66 0.53 12.03 -11.97
N VAL A 67 -0.60 12.44 -11.41
CA VAL A 67 -1.75 11.55 -11.21
C VAL A 67 -2.45 11.33 -12.54
N SER A 68 -2.61 10.07 -12.94
CA SER A 68 -3.27 9.69 -14.19
C SER A 68 -4.78 9.74 -14.04
N PHE A 69 -5.40 10.90 -14.28
CA PHE A 69 -6.85 11.04 -14.31
C PHE A 69 -7.43 10.44 -15.60
N ASN A 70 -8.58 9.77 -15.46
CA ASN A 70 -9.34 9.35 -16.63
C ASN A 70 -10.27 10.49 -17.07
N VAL A 71 -9.84 11.24 -18.09
CA VAL A 71 -10.63 12.32 -18.69
C VAL A 71 -11.13 11.84 -20.06
N PRO A 72 -12.31 11.22 -20.14
CA PRO A 72 -12.79 10.68 -21.39
C PRO A 72 -13.23 11.83 -22.32
N SER A 73 -12.84 11.75 -23.59
CA SER A 73 -13.25 12.73 -24.61
C SER A 73 -14.74 12.66 -24.97
N ARG A 74 -15.39 11.54 -24.65
CA ARG A 74 -16.81 11.29 -24.83
C ARG A 74 -17.41 10.78 -23.53
N LEU A 75 -18.64 11.18 -23.23
CA LEU A 75 -19.37 10.65 -22.08
C LEU A 75 -19.63 9.15 -22.31
N THR A 76 -18.99 8.33 -21.49
CA THR A 76 -19.23 6.88 -21.47
C THR A 76 -19.98 6.51 -20.18
N ARG A 77 -20.54 5.30 -20.12
CA ARG A 77 -21.13 4.78 -18.87
C ARG A 77 -20.08 4.42 -17.81
N SER A 78 -18.79 4.50 -18.13
CA SER A 78 -17.71 4.20 -17.20
C SER A 78 -17.47 5.36 -16.25
N SER A 79 -17.52 5.09 -14.95
CA SER A 79 -17.25 6.06 -13.88
C SER A 79 -15.86 5.89 -13.26
N VAL A 80 -14.93 5.22 -13.95
CA VAL A 80 -13.59 4.98 -13.41
C VAL A 80 -12.82 6.32 -13.38
N PRO A 81 -12.38 6.81 -12.20
CA PRO A 81 -11.81 8.15 -12.07
C PRO A 81 -10.34 8.24 -12.48
N PHE A 82 -9.60 7.13 -12.48
CA PHE A 82 -8.17 7.08 -12.78
C PHE A 82 -7.89 6.21 -14.01
N HIS A 83 -6.96 6.65 -14.84
CA HIS A 83 -6.46 5.88 -15.96
C HIS A 83 -5.40 4.89 -15.47
N ILE A 84 -5.68 3.60 -15.60
CA ILE A 84 -4.74 2.53 -15.26
C ILE A 84 -4.10 2.04 -16.57
N PRO A 85 -2.78 2.18 -16.76
CA PRO A 85 -2.12 1.71 -17.97
C PRO A 85 -2.25 0.18 -18.07
N PHE A 86 -2.65 -0.29 -19.25
CA PHE A 86 -2.75 -1.71 -19.54
C PHE A 86 -1.45 -2.21 -20.18
N SER A 87 -0.90 -3.32 -19.68
CA SER A 87 0.19 -4.06 -20.32
C SER A 87 -0.31 -5.45 -20.70
N SER A 88 -0.11 -5.84 -21.96
CA SER A 88 -0.43 -7.20 -22.44
C SER A 88 0.49 -8.27 -21.84
N SER A 89 1.62 -7.87 -21.27
CA SER A 89 2.59 -8.74 -20.63
C SER A 89 2.53 -8.62 -19.10
N ASN A 90 2.80 -9.73 -18.39
CA ASN A 90 2.82 -9.81 -16.93
C ASN A 90 3.91 -8.95 -16.26
N TYR A 91 4.73 -8.23 -17.03
CA TYR A 91 5.78 -7.36 -16.51
C TYR A 91 5.23 -6.27 -15.58
N PHE A 92 4.08 -5.69 -15.92
CA PHE A 92 3.46 -4.64 -15.09
C PHE A 92 2.97 -5.20 -13.74
N LEU A 93 2.45 -6.43 -13.76
CA LEU A 93 1.89 -7.12 -12.61
C LEU A 93 2.98 -7.56 -11.60
N ASN A 94 4.20 -7.81 -12.08
CA ASN A 94 5.36 -8.21 -11.27
C ASN A 94 6.36 -7.06 -11.05
N SER A 95 5.98 -5.81 -11.35
CA SER A 95 6.91 -4.70 -11.19
C SER A 95 7.27 -4.53 -9.70
N PRO A 96 8.56 -4.45 -9.34
CA PRO A 96 8.98 -4.43 -7.93
C PRO A 96 8.67 -3.10 -7.21
N ILE A 97 7.98 -2.15 -7.85
CA ILE A 97 7.87 -0.75 -7.42
C ILE A 97 6.41 -0.28 -7.26
N ILE A 98 5.40 -1.12 -7.54
CA ILE A 98 4.00 -0.81 -7.18
C ILE A 98 3.70 -1.34 -5.76
#